data_AF-A0A6A5BQ51-F1
#
_entry.id   AF-A0A6A5BQ51-F1
#
_cell.length_a   1.000
_cell.length_b   1.000
_cell.length_c   1.000
_cell.angle_alpha   90.00
_cell.angle_beta   90.00
_cell.angle_gamma   90.00
#
_symmetry.space_group_name_H-M   'P 1'
#
loop_
_entity.id
_entity.type
_entity.pdbx_description
1 polymer ?
#
loop_
_entity_poly.entity_id
_entity_poly.type
_entity_poly.pdbx_seq_one_letter_code
_entity_poly.pdbx_strand_id
1 'polypeptide(L)'
;MIAGETSRAYEEVFTINYIAARSVGIGAYVNRLGQRIIQNRRAPILLTGAGALNKVLSREVYTSNLQLGGIQIMYPNGVSHLVAADDYRAIQQAMKWLQYVPKTIGSPLPILKNLDNPEREIGFVPVEGSHYDFREMLVGKYVENNDEKTYLSGFFDKDSFFETLGGWAKNIIVARARLGGIPMGVIAVDTKTYEQVIPADPADSNSRERVVQKSGQVWYPDSAFKTAQAINDFNKGEQLPLMIFANWRGFSGGQRDMFDEILKFGSYIVDALTQYKQPVFVYIPPHGELRGGAWVVVDPMINNEVMEMFADEKSKGGILEASGIVEIKYRKQEIVATIQRLDEEYIRLSRELGSPEISLQEKDQIKLKMEKRVERLLPIYTQVAECFADLHDTPGRMKAKGVITEIVSWKNARTYFYWRLRRKLVEFSLLNQLSDCVAQNKISVKRQILREKVINNEKLWNNDKEFLSWVESNSQTVQQSIANIRREKVKQDVACLCSENADAVLEGLLSYLEHNSVNEALKEKLRKLL
;
A
#
# COMPACT_ATOMS: atom_id res chain seq x y z
N MET A 1 -33.70 -5.90 -0.88
CA MET A 1 -33.40 -6.14 0.56
C MET A 1 -32.02 -6.77 0.74
N ILE A 2 -31.79 -8.05 0.40
CA ILE A 2 -30.51 -8.74 0.69
C ILE A 2 -29.26 -8.12 0.06
N ALA A 3 -29.36 -7.54 -1.15
CA ALA A 3 -28.24 -6.83 -1.77
C ALA A 3 -27.81 -5.60 -0.94
N GLY A 4 -28.79 -4.82 -0.45
CA GLY A 4 -28.51 -3.67 0.41
C GLY A 4 -27.83 -4.09 1.72
N GLU A 5 -28.32 -5.16 2.36
CA GLU A 5 -27.68 -5.66 3.57
C GLU A 5 -26.28 -6.22 3.35
N THR A 6 -26.05 -6.92 2.24
CA THR A 6 -24.71 -7.43 1.93
C THR A 6 -23.73 -6.28 1.68
N SER A 7 -24.20 -5.21 1.02
CA SER A 7 -23.40 -4.00 0.80
C SER A 7 -23.03 -3.32 2.11
N ARG A 8 -23.97 -3.20 3.06
CA ARG A 8 -23.69 -2.67 4.41
C ARG A 8 -22.77 -3.59 5.20
N ALA A 9 -23.02 -4.89 5.15
CA ALA A 9 -22.21 -5.89 5.85
C ALA A 9 -20.74 -5.86 5.40
N TYR A 10 -20.44 -5.61 4.12
CA TYR A 10 -19.06 -5.47 3.66
C TYR A 10 -18.33 -4.27 4.30
N GLU A 11 -19.02 -3.15 4.52
CA GLU A 11 -18.44 -1.96 5.16
C GLU A 11 -18.19 -2.17 6.66
N GLU A 12 -19.02 -2.97 7.30
CA GLU A 12 -19.00 -3.17 8.76
C GLU A 12 -18.16 -4.39 9.16
N VAL A 13 -18.45 -5.57 8.61
CA VAL A 13 -17.91 -6.87 9.05
C VAL A 13 -17.09 -7.56 7.97
N PHE A 14 -16.34 -8.59 8.38
CA PHE A 14 -15.69 -9.48 7.42
C PHE A 14 -16.71 -10.33 6.66
N THR A 15 -16.71 -10.22 5.34
CA THR A 15 -17.54 -11.01 4.43
C THR A 15 -16.67 -11.93 3.57
N ILE A 16 -17.04 -13.20 3.45
CA ILE A 16 -16.41 -14.17 2.55
C ILE A 16 -17.49 -15.04 1.89
N ASN A 17 -17.35 -15.27 0.58
CA ASN A 17 -18.32 -15.99 -0.22
C ASN A 17 -17.66 -17.21 -0.86
N TYR A 18 -18.28 -18.38 -0.73
CA TYR A 18 -17.85 -19.59 -1.40
C TYR A 18 -18.86 -20.04 -2.46
N ILE A 19 -18.41 -20.21 -3.70
CA ILE A 19 -19.25 -20.63 -4.82
C ILE A 19 -19.08 -22.13 -5.06
N ALA A 20 -19.96 -22.93 -4.47
CA ALA A 20 -19.90 -24.39 -4.56
C ALA A 20 -20.42 -24.96 -5.89
N ALA A 21 -21.56 -24.46 -6.39
CA ALA A 21 -22.25 -25.04 -7.54
C ALA A 21 -22.54 -24.04 -8.67
N ARG A 22 -23.51 -23.14 -8.53
CA ARG A 22 -23.77 -22.07 -9.51
C ARG A 22 -24.34 -20.86 -8.79
N SER A 23 -23.92 -19.68 -9.18
CA SER A 23 -24.51 -18.42 -8.68
C SER A 23 -25.07 -17.62 -9.85
N VAL A 24 -26.37 -17.32 -9.80
CA VAL A 24 -27.11 -16.74 -10.92
C VAL A 24 -27.88 -15.50 -10.48
N GLY A 25 -27.84 -14.44 -11.30
CA GLY A 25 -28.63 -13.22 -11.11
C GLY A 25 -28.31 -12.52 -9.80
N ILE A 26 -29.29 -12.39 -8.90
CA ILE A 26 -29.10 -11.73 -7.59
C ILE A 26 -28.02 -12.41 -6.73
N GLY A 27 -27.85 -13.74 -6.86
CA GLY A 27 -26.78 -14.45 -6.16
C GLY A 27 -25.39 -13.98 -6.59
N ALA A 28 -25.20 -13.69 -7.88
CA ALA A 28 -23.93 -13.17 -8.40
C ALA A 28 -23.65 -11.76 -7.84
N TYR A 29 -24.67 -10.91 -7.76
CA TYR A 29 -24.55 -9.59 -7.13
C TYR A 29 -24.22 -9.68 -5.65
N VAL A 30 -24.92 -10.52 -4.88
CA VAL A 30 -24.63 -10.71 -3.44
C VAL A 30 -23.18 -11.15 -3.23
N ASN A 31 -22.70 -12.11 -4.02
CA ASN A 31 -21.30 -12.55 -3.96
C ASN A 31 -20.33 -11.40 -4.25
N ARG A 32 -20.60 -10.60 -5.31
CA ARG A 32 -19.75 -9.47 -5.68
C ARG A 32 -19.78 -8.37 -4.61
N LEU A 33 -20.94 -8.08 -4.03
CA LEU A 33 -21.11 -7.08 -2.97
C LEU A 33 -20.35 -7.47 -1.71
N GLY A 34 -20.32 -8.76 -1.36
CA GLY A 34 -19.48 -9.27 -0.29
C GLY A 34 -17.98 -9.35 -0.62
N GLN A 35 -17.59 -8.94 -1.84
CA GLN A 35 -16.23 -8.84 -2.40
C GLN A 35 -15.42 -10.14 -2.44
N ARG A 36 -15.06 -10.71 -1.29
CA ARG A 36 -14.09 -11.80 -1.15
C ARG A 36 -14.71 -13.11 -1.62
N ILE A 37 -14.31 -13.59 -2.79
CA ILE A 37 -14.91 -14.77 -3.43
C ILE A 37 -13.88 -15.90 -3.58
N ILE A 38 -14.25 -17.09 -3.09
CA ILE A 38 -13.59 -18.36 -3.41
C ILE A 38 -14.50 -19.11 -4.39
N GLN A 39 -13.97 -19.42 -5.58
CA GLN A 39 -14.74 -20.08 -6.62
C GLN A 39 -14.28 -21.52 -6.82
N ASN A 40 -15.21 -22.47 -6.75
CA ASN A 40 -14.95 -23.84 -7.18
C ASN A 40 -14.75 -23.88 -8.71
N ARG A 41 -13.77 -24.65 -9.19
CA ARG A 41 -13.47 -24.83 -10.62
C ARG A 41 -14.69 -25.19 -11.47
N ARG A 42 -15.67 -25.90 -10.89
CA ARG A 42 -16.89 -26.33 -11.61
C ARG A 42 -18.06 -25.35 -11.51
N ALA A 43 -17.89 -24.23 -10.81
CA ALA A 43 -19.00 -23.38 -10.42
C ALA A 43 -19.01 -22.02 -11.14
N PRO A 44 -19.97 -21.77 -12.05
CA PRO A 44 -20.04 -20.48 -12.74
C PRO A 44 -20.76 -19.40 -11.90
N ILE A 45 -20.30 -18.16 -12.04
CA ILE A 45 -20.95 -16.94 -11.54
C ILE A 45 -21.47 -16.17 -12.75
N LEU A 46 -22.78 -15.99 -12.89
CA LEU A 46 -23.37 -15.37 -14.08
C LEU A 46 -24.63 -14.56 -13.78
N LEU A 47 -24.94 -13.60 -14.65
CA LEU A 47 -26.20 -12.86 -14.58
C LEU A 47 -27.32 -13.61 -15.31
N THR A 48 -27.02 -14.07 -16.52
CA THR A 48 -27.96 -14.75 -17.43
C THR A 48 -27.32 -16.02 -18.00
N GLY A 49 -28.09 -17.10 -18.09
CA GLY A 49 -27.60 -18.39 -18.61
C GLY A 49 -27.29 -18.37 -20.11
N ALA A 50 -26.31 -19.18 -20.52
CA ALA A 50 -25.89 -19.32 -21.93
C ALA A 50 -27.06 -19.66 -22.86
N GLY A 51 -27.93 -20.59 -22.47
CA GLY A 51 -29.10 -20.95 -23.27
C GLY A 51 -30.10 -19.82 -23.45
N ALA A 52 -30.22 -18.90 -22.49
CA ALA A 52 -31.07 -17.72 -22.64
C ALA A 52 -30.43 -16.68 -23.58
N LEU A 53 -29.11 -16.48 -23.49
CA LEU A 53 -28.39 -15.61 -24.41
C LEU A 53 -28.46 -16.12 -25.86
N ASN A 54 -28.30 -17.43 -26.08
CA ASN A 54 -28.42 -18.02 -27.41
C ASN A 54 -29.81 -17.82 -28.02
N LYS A 55 -30.87 -17.91 -27.20
CA LYS A 55 -32.25 -17.61 -27.64
C LYS A 55 -32.44 -16.15 -28.04
N VAL A 56 -31.85 -15.21 -27.29
CA VAL A 56 -31.94 -13.77 -27.61
C VAL A 56 -31.13 -13.43 -28.87
N LEU A 57 -29.97 -14.05 -29.04
CA LEU A 57 -29.12 -13.85 -30.20
C LEU A 57 -29.59 -14.64 -31.43
N SER A 58 -30.57 -15.53 -31.28
CA SER A 58 -31.08 -16.44 -32.33
C SER A 58 -30.00 -17.32 -32.97
N ARG A 59 -28.93 -17.62 -32.25
CA ARG A 59 -27.82 -18.51 -32.66
C ARG A 59 -27.14 -19.14 -31.45
N GLU A 60 -26.58 -20.34 -31.62
CA GLU A 60 -25.82 -21.04 -30.59
C GLU A 60 -24.41 -20.47 -30.45
N VAL A 61 -24.29 -19.34 -29.75
CA VAL A 61 -23.02 -18.62 -29.55
C VAL A 61 -22.22 -19.20 -28.39
N TYR A 62 -22.89 -19.48 -27.27
CA TYR A 62 -22.27 -19.95 -26.04
C TYR A 62 -22.58 -21.43 -25.80
N THR A 63 -21.56 -22.22 -25.50
CA THR A 63 -21.68 -23.67 -25.32
C THR A 63 -21.96 -24.08 -23.88
N SER A 64 -21.54 -23.26 -22.91
CA SER A 64 -21.67 -23.57 -21.48
C SER A 64 -21.75 -22.32 -20.62
N ASN A 65 -22.43 -22.42 -19.48
CA ASN A 65 -22.41 -21.37 -18.45
C ASN A 65 -20.99 -21.13 -17.90
N LEU A 66 -20.13 -22.14 -17.92
CA LEU A 66 -18.72 -21.98 -17.53
C LEU A 66 -17.98 -21.05 -18.50
N GLN A 67 -18.36 -20.99 -19.77
CA GLN A 67 -17.74 -20.07 -20.74
C GLN A 67 -17.97 -18.60 -20.37
N LEU A 68 -19.09 -18.30 -19.70
CA LEU A 68 -19.47 -16.95 -19.28
C LEU A 68 -18.96 -16.62 -17.86
N GLY A 69 -19.09 -17.58 -16.95
CA GLY A 69 -18.93 -17.33 -15.52
C GLY A 69 -17.94 -18.23 -14.80
N GLY A 70 -17.24 -19.09 -15.52
CA GLY A 70 -16.27 -20.02 -14.95
C GLY A 70 -15.01 -19.33 -14.46
N ILE A 71 -14.11 -20.13 -13.86
CA ILE A 71 -12.85 -19.62 -13.28
C ILE A 71 -11.97 -18.93 -14.32
N GLN A 72 -12.03 -19.34 -15.58
CA GLN A 72 -11.25 -18.75 -16.67
C GLN A 72 -11.70 -17.33 -17.04
N ILE A 73 -12.88 -16.90 -16.58
CA ILE A 73 -13.36 -15.52 -16.72
C ILE A 73 -13.20 -14.78 -15.39
N MET A 74 -13.74 -15.34 -14.31
CA MET A 74 -13.87 -14.64 -13.03
C MET A 74 -12.56 -14.54 -12.23
N TYR A 75 -11.60 -15.44 -12.44
CA TYR A 75 -10.30 -15.34 -11.78
C TYR A 75 -9.35 -14.37 -12.51
N PRO A 76 -9.25 -14.37 -13.87
CA PRO A 76 -8.45 -13.39 -14.60
C PRO A 76 -8.99 -11.96 -14.62
N ASN A 77 -10.26 -11.72 -14.26
CA ASN A 77 -10.84 -10.38 -14.18
C ASN A 77 -10.96 -9.84 -12.74
N GLY A 78 -10.56 -10.61 -11.73
CA GLY A 78 -10.53 -10.17 -10.33
C GLY A 78 -11.83 -10.30 -9.55
N VAL A 79 -12.89 -10.87 -10.13
CA VAL A 79 -14.13 -11.15 -9.38
C VAL A 79 -13.89 -12.25 -8.34
N SER A 80 -13.17 -13.31 -8.71
CA SER A 80 -12.78 -14.39 -7.81
C SER A 80 -11.38 -14.14 -7.25
N HIS A 81 -11.27 -13.99 -5.92
CA HIS A 81 -9.97 -13.84 -5.25
C HIS A 81 -9.16 -15.14 -5.26
N LEU A 82 -9.84 -16.28 -5.13
CA LEU A 82 -9.22 -17.61 -5.08
C LEU A 82 -10.01 -18.62 -5.90
N VAL A 83 -9.29 -19.65 -6.35
CA VAL A 83 -9.86 -20.82 -7.02
C VAL A 83 -9.58 -22.07 -6.19
N ALA A 84 -10.61 -22.88 -6.01
CA ALA A 84 -10.54 -24.17 -5.35
C ALA A 84 -10.87 -25.31 -6.32
N ALA A 85 -10.18 -26.45 -6.17
CA ALA A 85 -10.44 -27.64 -7.00
C ALA A 85 -11.69 -28.42 -6.54
N ASP A 86 -12.00 -28.34 -5.25
CA ASP A 86 -13.10 -29.04 -4.59
C ASP A 86 -13.58 -28.22 -3.36
N ASP A 87 -14.72 -28.63 -2.78
CA ASP A 87 -15.34 -27.94 -1.64
C ASP A 87 -14.46 -27.96 -0.38
N TYR A 88 -13.74 -29.05 -0.16
CA TYR A 88 -12.87 -29.21 1.00
C TYR A 88 -11.72 -28.19 0.97
N ARG A 89 -11.02 -28.08 -0.16
CA ARG A 89 -9.95 -27.10 -0.38
C ARG A 89 -10.46 -25.67 -0.28
N ALA A 90 -11.69 -25.41 -0.72
CA ALA A 90 -12.29 -24.09 -0.59
C ALA A 90 -12.50 -23.70 0.88
N ILE A 91 -13.02 -24.61 1.70
CA ILE A 91 -13.16 -24.40 3.14
C ILE A 91 -11.78 -24.23 3.79
N GLN A 92 -10.79 -25.03 3.40
CA GLN A 92 -9.42 -24.89 3.90
C GLN A 92 -8.82 -23.51 3.58
N GLN A 93 -9.03 -23.00 2.36
CA GLN A 93 -8.61 -21.66 1.96
C GLN A 93 -9.38 -20.57 2.74
N ALA A 94 -10.68 -20.73 2.95
CA ALA A 94 -11.49 -19.81 3.76
C ALA A 94 -10.99 -19.74 5.21
N MET A 95 -10.73 -20.91 5.82
CA MET A 95 -10.16 -20.99 7.17
C MET A 95 -8.76 -20.38 7.23
N LYS A 96 -7.92 -20.60 6.22
CA LYS A 96 -6.59 -19.96 6.12
C LYS A 96 -6.72 -18.44 6.04
N TRP A 97 -7.70 -17.92 5.31
CA TRP A 97 -7.96 -16.48 5.24
C TRP A 97 -8.40 -15.92 6.60
N LEU A 98 -9.33 -16.59 7.28
CA LEU A 98 -9.83 -16.18 8.61
C LEU A 98 -8.73 -16.13 9.67
N GLN A 99 -7.63 -16.88 9.53
CA GLN A 99 -6.50 -16.81 10.47
C GLN A 99 -5.86 -15.41 10.54
N TYR A 100 -5.99 -14.58 9.51
CA TYR A 100 -5.47 -13.20 9.49
C TYR A 100 -6.46 -12.20 10.06
N VAL A 101 -7.74 -12.55 10.17
CA VAL A 101 -8.84 -11.62 10.45
C VAL A 101 -9.13 -11.58 11.96
N PRO A 102 -9.37 -10.39 12.55
CA PRO A 102 -9.80 -10.28 13.94
C PRO A 102 -11.17 -10.93 14.17
N LYS A 103 -11.41 -11.42 15.39
CA LYS A 103 -12.65 -12.16 15.74
C LYS A 103 -13.89 -11.28 15.59
N THR A 104 -13.79 -10.02 16.01
CA THR A 104 -14.85 -9.00 15.89
C THR A 104 -14.24 -7.66 15.48
N ILE A 105 -15.07 -6.76 14.97
CA ILE A 105 -14.66 -5.37 14.69
C ILE A 105 -14.08 -4.75 15.97
N GLY A 106 -12.90 -4.16 15.85
CA GLY A 106 -12.20 -3.48 16.95
C GLY A 106 -11.49 -4.42 17.94
N SER A 107 -11.60 -5.73 17.77
CA SER A 107 -10.80 -6.69 18.55
C SER A 107 -9.33 -6.68 18.08
N PRO A 108 -8.37 -7.06 18.95
CA PRO A 108 -6.97 -7.13 18.56
C PRO A 108 -6.75 -8.14 17.44
N LEU A 109 -5.73 -7.89 16.62
CA LEU A 109 -5.31 -8.80 15.56
C LEU A 109 -4.91 -10.18 16.13
N PRO A 110 -5.14 -11.28 15.39
CA PRO A 110 -4.72 -12.61 15.81
C PRO A 110 -3.20 -12.78 15.65
N ILE A 111 -2.43 -12.25 16.61
CA ILE A 111 -0.97 -12.39 16.64
C ILE A 111 -0.62 -13.81 17.10
N LEU A 112 0.13 -14.53 16.26
CA LEU A 112 0.60 -15.88 16.58
C LEU A 112 1.99 -15.85 17.24
N LYS A 113 2.33 -16.88 18.00
CA LYS A 113 3.67 -17.03 18.57
C LYS A 113 4.68 -17.24 17.45
N ASN A 114 5.78 -16.50 17.52
CA ASN A 114 6.78 -16.45 16.46
C ASN A 114 7.56 -17.77 16.38
N LEU A 115 7.40 -18.46 15.25
CA LEU A 115 8.31 -19.54 14.84
C LEU A 115 9.56 -18.98 14.17
N ASP A 116 9.41 -17.82 13.53
CA ASP A 116 10.48 -17.11 12.84
C ASP A 116 10.96 -15.92 13.69
N ASN A 117 12.26 -15.82 13.94
CA ASN A 117 12.82 -14.76 14.78
C ASN A 117 12.55 -13.38 14.12
N PRO A 118 11.87 -12.44 14.80
CA PRO A 118 11.65 -11.10 14.25
C PRO A 118 12.93 -10.29 14.08
N GLU A 119 14.01 -10.62 14.81
CA GLU A 119 15.28 -9.88 14.77
C GLU A 119 16.29 -10.42 13.74
N ARG A 120 15.92 -11.45 12.95
CA ARG A 120 16.81 -11.96 11.90
C ARG A 120 16.94 -10.99 10.74
N GLU A 121 18.09 -11.05 10.06
CA GLU A 121 18.28 -10.37 8.78
C GLU A 121 17.53 -11.05 7.63
N ILE A 122 17.29 -10.29 6.56
CA ILE A 122 16.77 -10.80 5.30
C ILE A 122 17.92 -11.34 4.46
N GLY A 123 17.87 -12.64 4.13
CA GLY A 123 18.90 -13.31 3.35
C GLY A 123 18.84 -13.03 1.85
N PHE A 124 17.63 -12.93 1.29
CA PHE A 124 17.46 -12.62 -0.13
C PHE A 124 17.59 -11.12 -0.39
N VAL A 125 18.56 -10.73 -1.23
CA VAL A 125 18.76 -9.34 -1.66
C VAL A 125 18.67 -9.30 -3.19
N PRO A 126 17.84 -8.43 -3.78
CA PRO A 126 17.73 -8.32 -5.22
C PRO A 126 19.04 -7.81 -5.83
N VAL A 127 19.45 -8.39 -6.96
CA VAL A 127 20.62 -7.94 -7.73
C VAL A 127 20.18 -6.87 -8.73
N GLU A 128 20.96 -5.81 -8.85
CA GLU A 128 20.73 -4.73 -9.79
C GLU A 128 20.61 -5.25 -11.24
N GLY A 129 19.60 -4.80 -11.97
CA GLY A 129 19.36 -5.20 -13.36
C GLY A 129 18.81 -6.63 -13.56
N SER A 130 18.63 -7.41 -12.50
CA SER A 130 18.03 -8.75 -12.59
C SER A 130 16.49 -8.68 -12.51
N HIS A 131 15.80 -9.39 -13.40
CA HIS A 131 14.35 -9.58 -13.31
C HIS A 131 14.04 -10.76 -12.38
N TYR A 132 13.71 -10.47 -11.13
CA TYR A 132 13.31 -11.48 -10.13
C TYR A 132 11.79 -11.46 -9.93
N ASP A 133 11.21 -12.59 -9.49
CA ASP A 133 9.82 -12.59 -9.02
C ASP A 133 9.80 -11.93 -7.63
N PHE A 134 9.04 -10.86 -7.48
CA PHE A 134 9.01 -10.12 -6.22
C PHE A 134 8.53 -11.00 -5.04
N ARG A 135 7.80 -12.10 -5.29
CA ARG A 135 7.46 -13.10 -4.27
C ARG A 135 8.69 -13.67 -3.57
N GLU A 136 9.83 -13.78 -4.26
CA GLU A 136 11.09 -14.24 -3.68
C GLU A 136 11.61 -13.28 -2.60
N MET A 137 11.43 -11.96 -2.75
CA MET A 137 11.75 -10.99 -1.71
C MET A 137 10.85 -11.11 -0.48
N LEU A 138 9.58 -11.46 -0.71
CA LEU A 138 8.58 -11.54 0.35
C LEU A 138 8.71 -12.83 1.16
N VAL A 139 8.84 -13.98 0.48
CA VAL A 139 8.76 -15.33 1.08
C VAL A 139 10.13 -15.99 1.20
N GLY A 140 11.13 -15.53 0.46
CA GLY A 140 12.43 -16.17 0.35
C GLY A 140 12.49 -17.20 -0.79
N LYS A 141 13.70 -17.74 -1.01
CA LYS A 141 14.00 -18.66 -2.12
C LYS A 141 14.94 -19.76 -1.65
N TYR A 142 14.75 -20.97 -2.16
CA TYR A 142 15.75 -22.04 -2.03
C TYR A 142 16.77 -21.90 -3.16
N VAL A 143 18.04 -21.80 -2.80
CA VAL A 143 19.17 -21.76 -3.73
C VAL A 143 19.96 -23.06 -3.57
N GLU A 144 20.18 -23.74 -4.68
CA GLU A 144 21.03 -24.92 -4.77
C GLU A 144 22.47 -24.45 -5.05
N ASN A 145 23.37 -24.65 -4.09
CA ASN A 145 24.81 -24.46 -4.26
C ASN A 145 25.49 -25.78 -3.88
N ASN A 146 26.24 -26.39 -4.81
CA ASN A 146 27.03 -27.61 -4.58
C ASN A 146 26.26 -28.72 -3.82
N ASP A 147 25.11 -29.15 -4.35
CA ASP A 147 24.23 -30.20 -3.79
C ASP A 147 23.54 -29.89 -2.44
N GLU A 148 23.79 -28.74 -1.81
CA GLU A 148 23.08 -28.29 -0.61
C GLU A 148 21.98 -27.25 -0.93
N LYS A 149 20.76 -27.52 -0.47
CA LYS A 149 19.61 -26.60 -0.58
C LYS A 149 19.63 -25.60 0.57
N THR A 150 20.16 -24.41 0.32
CA THR A 150 20.15 -23.32 1.28
C THR A 150 18.90 -22.45 1.10
N TYR A 151 18.20 -22.16 2.20
CA TYR A 151 17.02 -21.29 2.17
C TYR A 151 17.45 -19.85 2.45
N LEU A 152 17.33 -18.99 1.45
CA LEU A 152 17.46 -17.54 1.60
C LEU A 152 16.13 -16.99 2.11
N SER A 153 16.16 -16.41 3.30
CA SER A 153 14.98 -15.89 3.96
C SER A 153 14.47 -14.61 3.29
N GLY A 154 13.14 -14.47 3.19
CA GLY A 154 12.46 -13.25 2.74
C GLY A 154 12.12 -12.29 3.89
N PHE A 155 11.37 -11.24 3.55
CA PHE A 155 10.91 -10.23 4.50
C PHE A 155 9.91 -10.77 5.52
N PHE A 156 8.91 -11.54 5.07
CA PHE A 156 7.86 -12.08 5.93
C PHE A 156 8.25 -13.40 6.57
N ASP A 157 7.42 -13.84 7.53
CA ASP A 157 7.58 -15.12 8.20
C ASP A 157 7.41 -16.26 7.19
N LYS A 158 8.25 -17.28 7.31
CA LYS A 158 8.18 -18.48 6.47
C LYS A 158 6.77 -19.10 6.50
N ASP A 159 6.28 -19.49 5.33
CA ASP A 159 4.96 -20.11 5.12
C ASP A 159 3.74 -19.28 5.55
N SER A 160 3.92 -17.99 5.86
CA SER A 160 2.83 -17.07 6.22
C SER A 160 2.19 -16.36 5.01
N PHE A 161 2.78 -16.45 3.84
CA PHE A 161 2.30 -15.73 2.67
C PHE A 161 1.03 -16.39 2.08
N PHE A 162 0.01 -15.58 1.84
CA PHE A 162 -1.27 -15.99 1.29
C PHE A 162 -1.74 -14.99 0.23
N GLU A 163 -1.43 -15.30 -1.02
CA GLU A 163 -1.77 -14.46 -2.17
C GLU A 163 -3.25 -14.60 -2.56
N THR A 164 -3.86 -13.48 -2.93
CA THR A 164 -5.22 -13.40 -3.46
C THR A 164 -5.22 -12.58 -4.75
N LEU A 165 -6.20 -12.82 -5.64
CA LEU A 165 -6.32 -12.14 -6.94
C LEU A 165 -5.11 -12.37 -7.87
N GLY A 166 -4.39 -13.49 -7.73
CA GLY A 166 -3.17 -13.79 -8.52
C GLY A 166 -3.41 -14.02 -10.02
N GLY A 167 -4.67 -14.20 -10.43
CA GLY A 167 -5.06 -14.38 -11.84
C GLY A 167 -5.18 -13.08 -12.64
N TRP A 168 -5.39 -11.95 -11.96
CA TRP A 168 -5.74 -10.66 -12.55
C TRP A 168 -4.70 -9.60 -12.23
N ALA A 169 -4.35 -8.74 -13.19
CA ALA A 169 -3.29 -7.72 -13.06
C ALA A 169 -2.05 -8.25 -12.33
N LYS A 170 -1.35 -9.18 -12.98
CA LYS A 170 -0.28 -10.01 -12.38
C LYS A 170 0.95 -9.21 -11.94
N ASN A 171 1.16 -8.01 -12.49
CA ASN A 171 2.18 -7.05 -12.06
C ASN A 171 1.98 -6.55 -10.62
N ILE A 172 0.75 -6.56 -10.10
CA ILE A 172 0.49 -6.19 -8.70
C ILE A 172 0.21 -7.46 -7.90
N ILE A 173 1.04 -7.70 -6.89
CA ILE A 173 0.89 -8.82 -5.96
C ILE A 173 0.10 -8.32 -4.76
N VAL A 174 -1.02 -8.98 -4.46
CA VAL A 174 -1.86 -8.68 -3.31
C VAL A 174 -1.94 -9.91 -2.43
N ALA A 175 -1.50 -9.78 -1.18
CA ALA A 175 -1.41 -10.92 -0.28
C ALA A 175 -1.66 -10.53 1.18
N ARG A 176 -1.80 -11.55 2.02
CA ARG A 176 -1.71 -11.45 3.48
C ARG A 176 -0.45 -12.19 3.92
N ALA A 177 0.25 -11.64 4.88
CA ALA A 177 1.45 -12.25 5.44
C ALA A 177 1.57 -11.94 6.93
N ARG A 178 2.55 -12.55 7.59
CA ARG A 178 2.90 -12.23 8.97
C ARG A 178 4.30 -11.67 9.09
N LEU A 179 4.46 -10.65 9.90
CA LEU A 179 5.74 -10.07 10.29
C LEU A 179 5.95 -10.28 11.78
N GLY A 180 6.76 -11.26 12.15
CA GLY A 180 6.94 -11.67 13.55
C GLY A 180 5.61 -11.98 14.21
N GLY A 181 4.80 -12.82 13.55
CA GLY A 181 3.49 -13.30 14.04
C GLY A 181 2.32 -12.34 13.80
N ILE A 182 2.58 -11.05 13.55
CA ILE A 182 1.56 -10.02 13.34
C ILE A 182 1.00 -10.10 11.91
N PRO A 183 -0.31 -10.33 11.71
CA PRO A 183 -0.90 -10.38 10.37
C PRO A 183 -0.99 -8.98 9.75
N MET A 184 -0.69 -8.88 8.46
CA MET A 184 -0.85 -7.64 7.69
C MET A 184 -1.16 -7.89 6.21
N GLY A 185 -1.80 -6.90 5.58
CA GLY A 185 -2.00 -6.85 4.15
C GLY A 185 -0.71 -6.41 3.45
N VAL A 186 -0.49 -6.95 2.25
CA VAL A 186 0.71 -6.73 1.45
C VAL A 186 0.30 -6.37 0.04
N ILE A 187 0.84 -5.25 -0.44
CA ILE A 187 0.80 -4.86 -1.85
C ILE A 187 2.24 -4.72 -2.32
N ALA A 188 2.58 -5.43 -3.38
CA ALA A 188 3.91 -5.39 -3.97
C ALA A 188 3.84 -5.37 -5.49
N VAL A 189 4.95 -4.98 -6.12
CA VAL A 189 5.02 -4.81 -7.57
C VAL A 189 6.02 -5.79 -8.15
N ASP A 190 5.56 -6.57 -9.11
CA ASP A 190 6.43 -7.41 -9.91
C ASP A 190 7.16 -6.56 -10.97
N THR A 191 8.43 -6.87 -11.16
CA THR A 191 9.30 -6.17 -12.13
C THR A 191 9.27 -6.84 -13.49
N LYS A 192 8.80 -8.09 -13.57
CA LYS A 192 8.71 -8.83 -14.82
C LYS A 192 7.58 -8.30 -15.70
N THR A 193 7.84 -8.28 -17.01
CA THR A 193 6.79 -8.15 -18.00
C THR A 193 5.85 -9.35 -17.90
N TYR A 194 4.55 -9.12 -18.07
CA TYR A 194 3.56 -10.19 -18.05
C TYR A 194 2.64 -10.10 -19.26
N GLU A 195 2.11 -11.27 -19.62
CA GLU A 195 1.19 -11.40 -20.73
C GLU A 195 -0.25 -11.48 -20.22
N GLN A 196 -1.09 -10.59 -20.74
CA GLN A 196 -2.53 -10.59 -20.54
C GLN A 196 -3.20 -11.17 -21.78
N VAL A 197 -3.82 -12.33 -21.62
CA VAL A 197 -4.62 -12.96 -22.67
C VAL A 197 -6.04 -12.43 -22.58
N ILE A 198 -6.49 -11.74 -23.62
CA ILE A 198 -7.86 -11.28 -23.79
C ILE A 198 -8.57 -12.33 -24.65
N PRO A 199 -9.60 -13.04 -24.13
CA PRO A 199 -10.29 -14.07 -24.88
C PRO A 199 -11.05 -13.48 -26.07
N ALA A 200 -11.21 -14.27 -27.14
CA ALA A 200 -12.08 -13.92 -28.25
C ALA A 200 -13.54 -13.82 -27.78
N ASP A 201 -14.30 -12.89 -28.35
CA ASP A 201 -15.75 -12.80 -28.13
C ASP A 201 -16.45 -13.76 -29.09
N PRO A 202 -17.12 -14.83 -28.60
CA PRO A 202 -17.85 -15.77 -29.45
C PRO A 202 -19.00 -15.13 -30.23
N ALA A 203 -19.52 -13.98 -29.77
CA ALA A 203 -20.61 -13.28 -30.44
C ALA A 203 -20.14 -12.48 -31.67
N ASP A 204 -18.87 -12.10 -31.73
CA ASP A 204 -18.28 -11.38 -32.85
C ASP A 204 -17.35 -12.30 -33.66
N SER A 205 -17.75 -12.59 -34.90
CA SER A 205 -16.99 -13.48 -35.81
C SER A 205 -15.61 -12.95 -36.18
N ASN A 206 -15.39 -11.64 -36.06
CA ASN A 206 -14.08 -11.02 -36.34
C ASN A 206 -13.17 -10.99 -35.11
N SER A 207 -13.70 -11.32 -33.94
CA SER A 207 -12.95 -11.33 -32.69
C SER A 207 -12.01 -12.50 -32.64
N ARG A 208 -10.81 -12.24 -32.13
CA ARG A 208 -9.73 -13.23 -31.98
C ARG A 208 -9.04 -12.99 -30.67
N GLU A 209 -8.45 -14.04 -30.12
CA GLU A 209 -7.66 -13.94 -28.91
C GLU A 209 -6.50 -12.98 -29.12
N ARG A 210 -6.29 -12.07 -28.17
CA ARG A 210 -5.21 -11.08 -28.22
C ARG A 210 -4.36 -11.23 -26.98
N VAL A 211 -3.06 -11.39 -27.18
CA VAL A 211 -2.08 -11.35 -26.10
C VAL A 211 -1.49 -9.95 -26.05
N VAL A 212 -1.68 -9.27 -24.92
CA VAL A 212 -1.13 -7.93 -24.67
C VAL A 212 0.01 -8.08 -23.68
N GLN A 213 1.20 -7.64 -24.07
CA GLN A 213 2.33 -7.54 -23.16
C GLN A 213 2.24 -6.25 -22.35
N LYS A 214 2.36 -6.39 -21.04
CA LYS A 214 2.36 -5.29 -20.08
C LYS A 214 3.69 -5.27 -19.34
N SER A 215 4.23 -4.08 -19.14
CA SER A 215 5.48 -3.87 -18.43
C SER A 215 5.30 -4.03 -16.93
N GLY A 216 6.32 -4.54 -16.26
CA GLY A 216 6.43 -4.44 -14.80
C GLY A 216 6.56 -2.98 -14.36
N GLN A 217 6.39 -2.71 -13.07
CA GLN A 217 6.57 -1.37 -12.46
C GLN A 217 5.66 -0.25 -13.01
N VAL A 218 4.62 -0.57 -13.77
CA VAL A 218 3.66 0.42 -14.31
C VAL A 218 2.26 0.08 -13.82
N TRP A 219 1.50 1.11 -13.41
CA TRP A 219 0.07 0.95 -13.19
C TRP A 219 -0.70 1.03 -14.50
N TYR A 220 -1.52 0.02 -14.76
CA TYR A 220 -2.54 -0.03 -15.81
C TYR A 220 -3.94 0.09 -15.17
N PRO A 221 -5.02 0.29 -15.95
CA PRO A 221 -6.39 0.38 -15.41
C PRO A 221 -6.75 -0.77 -14.46
N ASP A 222 -6.46 -2.01 -14.87
CA ASP A 222 -6.70 -3.22 -14.08
C ASP A 222 -5.86 -3.26 -12.79
N SER A 223 -4.59 -2.85 -12.91
CA SER A 223 -3.62 -2.83 -11.81
C SER A 223 -3.98 -1.79 -10.74
N ALA A 224 -4.38 -0.60 -11.18
CA ALA A 224 -4.83 0.48 -10.30
C ALA A 224 -6.13 0.08 -9.59
N PHE A 225 -7.09 -0.49 -10.31
CA PHE A 225 -8.34 -0.98 -9.72
C PHE A 225 -8.09 -2.11 -8.71
N LYS A 226 -7.22 -3.07 -9.04
CA LYS A 226 -6.80 -4.14 -8.12
C LYS A 226 -6.18 -3.59 -6.84
N THR A 227 -5.32 -2.59 -6.97
CA THR A 227 -4.67 -1.92 -5.84
C THR A 227 -5.71 -1.26 -4.92
N ALA A 228 -6.61 -0.46 -5.49
CA ALA A 228 -7.66 0.22 -4.73
C ALA A 228 -8.63 -0.78 -4.06
N GLN A 229 -9.00 -1.86 -4.76
CA GLN A 229 -9.84 -2.92 -4.21
C GLN A 229 -9.16 -3.62 -3.03
N ALA A 230 -7.87 -3.95 -3.17
CA ALA A 230 -7.10 -4.59 -2.10
C ALA A 230 -7.02 -3.72 -0.84
N ILE A 231 -6.77 -2.41 -0.99
CA ILE A 231 -6.71 -1.47 0.14
C ILE A 231 -8.06 -1.45 0.88
N ASN A 232 -9.17 -1.38 0.14
CA ASN A 232 -10.50 -1.45 0.73
C ASN A 232 -10.76 -2.78 1.44
N ASP A 233 -10.39 -3.91 0.82
CA ASP A 233 -10.57 -5.24 1.41
C ASP A 233 -9.74 -5.45 2.69
N PHE A 234 -8.54 -4.86 2.78
CA PHE A 234 -7.73 -4.90 4.01
C PHE A 234 -8.27 -3.99 5.11
N ASN A 235 -8.86 -2.84 4.74
CA ASN A 235 -9.43 -1.87 5.68
C ASN A 235 -10.75 -2.37 6.29
N LYS A 236 -11.68 -2.79 5.43
CA LYS A 236 -13.07 -3.10 5.76
C LYS A 236 -13.21 -4.54 6.22
N GLY A 237 -13.68 -4.78 7.45
CA GLY A 237 -13.84 -6.12 8.02
C GLY A 237 -12.54 -6.83 8.42
N GLU A 238 -11.46 -6.73 7.64
CA GLU A 238 -10.17 -7.35 7.97
C GLU A 238 -9.35 -6.54 8.98
N GLN A 239 -9.49 -5.21 8.99
CA GLN A 239 -8.78 -4.29 9.89
C GLN A 239 -7.28 -4.58 10.01
N LEU A 240 -6.66 -4.97 8.90
CA LEU A 240 -5.24 -5.28 8.87
C LEU A 240 -4.40 -4.00 8.77
N PRO A 241 -3.17 -3.98 9.27
CA PRO A 241 -2.15 -3.03 8.84
C PRO A 241 -1.76 -3.31 7.38
N LEU A 242 -1.20 -2.32 6.69
CA LEU A 242 -0.80 -2.45 5.28
C LEU A 242 0.69 -2.21 5.09
N MET A 243 1.36 -3.11 4.36
CA MET A 243 2.69 -2.91 3.81
C MET A 243 2.59 -2.74 2.29
N ILE A 244 3.05 -1.61 1.77
CA ILE A 244 3.19 -1.35 0.35
C ILE A 244 4.67 -1.35 -0.01
N PHE A 245 5.12 -2.37 -0.75
CA PHE A 245 6.44 -2.37 -1.37
C PHE A 245 6.37 -1.61 -2.68
N ALA A 246 6.67 -0.31 -2.61
CA ALA A 246 6.48 0.63 -3.71
C ALA A 246 7.63 0.52 -4.72
N ASN A 247 7.31 0.12 -5.95
CA ASN A 247 8.27 0.03 -7.05
C ASN A 247 7.56 0.34 -8.38
N TRP A 248 7.16 1.60 -8.55
CA TRP A 248 6.42 2.09 -9.71
C TRP A 248 7.11 3.27 -10.38
N ARG A 249 7.29 3.15 -11.71
CA ARG A 249 7.74 4.24 -12.59
C ARG A 249 6.63 5.25 -12.91
N GLY A 250 5.38 4.88 -12.67
CA GLY A 250 4.24 5.74 -12.96
C GLY A 250 2.99 4.99 -13.39
N PHE A 251 2.03 5.76 -13.86
CA PHE A 251 0.84 5.27 -14.55
C PHE A 251 1.10 5.16 -16.05
N SER A 252 0.45 4.20 -16.71
CA SER A 252 0.48 4.13 -18.17
C SER A 252 -0.22 5.35 -18.77
N GLY A 253 0.53 6.15 -19.53
CA GLY A 253 0.02 7.32 -20.24
C GLY A 253 -0.42 7.04 -21.67
N GLY A 254 -0.51 5.77 -22.08
CA GLY A 254 -0.89 5.41 -23.45
C GLY A 254 -2.33 5.79 -23.77
N GLN A 255 -2.61 6.18 -25.02
CA GLN A 255 -3.95 6.59 -25.46
C GLN A 255 -5.04 5.57 -25.11
N ARG A 256 -4.73 4.27 -25.26
CA ARG A 256 -5.64 3.18 -24.92
C ARG A 256 -5.92 3.10 -23.42
N ASP A 257 -4.89 3.19 -22.58
CA ASP A 257 -5.07 3.09 -21.13
C ASP A 257 -5.79 4.33 -20.56
N MET A 258 -5.59 5.50 -21.17
CA MET A 258 -6.36 6.70 -20.88
C MET A 258 -7.84 6.55 -21.27
N PHE A 259 -8.10 5.93 -22.42
CA PHE A 259 -9.46 5.58 -22.85
C PHE A 259 -10.11 4.55 -21.91
N ASP A 260 -9.34 3.57 -21.45
CA ASP A 260 -9.74 2.54 -20.48
C ASP A 260 -9.78 3.10 -19.02
N GLU A 261 -10.02 4.40 -18.86
CA GLU A 261 -10.31 5.08 -17.60
C GLU A 261 -9.21 5.00 -16.52
N ILE A 262 -7.92 4.86 -16.86
CA ILE A 262 -6.84 4.72 -15.86
C ILE A 262 -6.85 5.82 -14.79
N LEU A 263 -7.18 7.07 -15.17
CA LEU A 263 -7.24 8.21 -14.25
C LEU A 263 -8.26 7.99 -13.12
N LYS A 264 -9.42 7.40 -13.44
CA LYS A 264 -10.49 7.09 -12.49
C LYS A 264 -10.09 5.99 -11.52
N PHE A 265 -9.36 4.97 -11.98
CA PHE A 265 -8.86 3.92 -11.10
C PHE A 265 -7.68 4.40 -10.25
N GLY A 266 -6.85 5.31 -10.79
CA GLY A 266 -5.80 5.98 -10.03
C GLY A 266 -6.35 6.80 -8.87
N SER A 267 -7.45 7.54 -9.06
CA SER A 267 -8.07 8.32 -7.97
C SER A 267 -8.65 7.43 -6.86
N TYR A 268 -9.14 6.23 -7.18
CA TYR A 268 -9.66 5.30 -6.17
C TYR A 268 -8.59 4.81 -5.18
N ILE A 269 -7.31 4.81 -5.55
CA ILE A 269 -6.22 4.49 -4.62
C ILE A 269 -6.15 5.56 -3.53
N VAL A 270 -6.25 6.84 -3.91
CA VAL A 270 -6.25 7.98 -2.98
C VAL A 270 -7.47 7.93 -2.07
N ASP A 271 -8.66 7.67 -2.63
CA ASP A 271 -9.89 7.54 -1.84
C ASP A 271 -9.78 6.41 -0.81
N ALA A 272 -9.23 5.26 -1.21
CA ALA A 272 -9.07 4.10 -0.34
C ALA A 272 -8.06 4.35 0.80
N LEU A 273 -6.93 5.02 0.52
CA LEU A 273 -5.92 5.37 1.53
C LEU A 273 -6.40 6.47 2.49
N THR A 274 -7.18 7.43 2.00
CA THR A 274 -7.80 8.48 2.82
C THR A 274 -8.74 7.87 3.87
N GLN A 275 -9.47 6.81 3.50
CA GLN A 275 -10.40 6.11 4.38
C GLN A 275 -9.73 5.05 5.26
N TYR A 276 -8.44 4.80 5.09
CA TYR A 276 -7.72 3.75 5.79
C TYR A 276 -7.53 4.08 7.28
N LYS A 277 -7.82 3.13 8.16
CA LYS A 277 -7.84 3.37 9.62
C LYS A 277 -6.68 2.76 10.38
N GLN A 278 -6.00 1.77 9.78
CA GLN A 278 -4.88 1.05 10.40
C GLN A 278 -3.53 1.61 9.94
N PRO A 279 -2.41 1.28 10.60
CA PRO A 279 -1.09 1.73 10.15
C PRO A 279 -0.78 1.26 8.71
N VAL A 280 -0.27 2.18 7.89
CA VAL A 280 0.18 1.91 6.52
C VAL A 280 1.65 2.26 6.40
N PHE A 281 2.45 1.31 5.97
CA PHE A 281 3.85 1.51 5.67
C PHE A 281 4.07 1.44 4.16
N VAL A 282 4.64 2.49 3.59
CA VAL A 282 5.10 2.51 2.21
C VAL A 282 6.62 2.40 2.24
N TYR A 283 7.17 1.36 1.62
CA TYR A 283 8.61 1.11 1.60
C TYR A 283 9.10 0.93 0.18
N ILE A 284 10.08 1.74 -0.23
CA ILE A 284 10.74 1.60 -1.53
C ILE A 284 11.92 0.62 -1.35
N PRO A 285 11.85 -0.60 -1.93
CA PRO A 285 12.88 -1.63 -1.75
C PRO A 285 14.19 -1.29 -2.47
N PRO A 286 15.29 -2.04 -2.24
CA PRO A 286 16.55 -1.85 -2.97
C PRO A 286 16.33 -1.93 -4.47
N HIS A 287 16.95 -1.00 -5.21
CA HIS A 287 16.78 -0.87 -6.67
C HIS A 287 15.32 -0.63 -7.11
N GLY A 288 14.42 -0.39 -6.15
CA GLY A 288 13.05 0.03 -6.42
C GLY A 288 13.02 1.53 -6.71
N GLU A 289 12.06 1.93 -7.53
CA GLU A 289 11.85 3.32 -7.87
C GLU A 289 10.40 3.75 -7.68
N LEU A 290 10.20 4.97 -7.19
CA LEU A 290 8.88 5.56 -7.06
C LEU A 290 8.86 6.93 -7.74
N ARG A 291 8.13 7.02 -8.86
CA ARG A 291 8.22 8.17 -9.77
C ARG A 291 6.88 8.84 -10.06
N GLY A 292 6.93 10.16 -10.23
CA GLY A 292 5.87 10.97 -10.82
C GLY A 292 4.52 10.77 -10.18
N GLY A 293 3.50 10.49 -11.01
CA GLY A 293 2.13 10.25 -10.53
C GLY A 293 2.01 9.08 -9.56
N ALA A 294 2.92 8.09 -9.64
CA ALA A 294 2.85 6.97 -8.72
C ALA A 294 3.20 7.36 -7.29
N TRP A 295 4.14 8.30 -7.10
CA TRP A 295 4.42 8.88 -5.78
C TRP A 295 3.18 9.57 -5.21
N VAL A 296 2.51 10.39 -6.03
CA VAL A 296 1.38 11.23 -5.61
C VAL A 296 0.27 10.42 -4.96
N VAL A 297 -0.03 9.23 -5.48
CA VAL A 297 -1.17 8.42 -5.00
C VAL A 297 -0.85 7.56 -3.76
N VAL A 298 0.41 7.47 -3.33
CA VAL A 298 0.82 6.76 -2.10
C VAL A 298 1.57 7.65 -1.11
N ASP A 299 1.53 8.96 -1.32
CA ASP A 299 2.20 9.92 -0.45
C ASP A 299 1.58 9.91 0.97
N PRO A 300 2.39 9.94 2.04
CA PRO A 300 1.87 9.98 3.41
C PRO A 300 0.92 11.15 3.69
N MET A 301 1.03 12.27 2.97
CA MET A 301 0.15 13.43 3.14
C MET A 301 -1.32 13.14 2.83
N ILE A 302 -1.62 12.06 2.09
CA ILE A 302 -3.00 11.61 1.88
C ILE A 302 -3.67 11.29 3.22
N ASN A 303 -2.94 10.64 4.12
CA ASN A 303 -3.42 10.28 5.45
C ASN A 303 -2.27 10.27 6.47
N ASN A 304 -1.86 11.49 6.85
CA ASN A 304 -0.75 11.75 7.79
C ASN A 304 -0.92 11.09 9.17
N GLU A 305 -2.15 10.72 9.54
CA GLU A 305 -2.40 10.11 10.84
C GLU A 305 -1.97 8.63 10.87
N VAL A 306 -2.03 7.92 9.74
CA VAL A 306 -1.79 6.46 9.69
C VAL A 306 -0.66 6.04 8.76
N MET A 307 -0.31 6.85 7.76
CA MET A 307 0.67 6.51 6.73
C MET A 307 2.08 6.98 7.10
N GLU A 308 3.07 6.12 6.85
CA GLU A 308 4.50 6.43 6.96
C GLU A 308 5.25 5.88 5.74
N MET A 309 6.13 6.68 5.16
CA MET A 309 6.95 6.27 4.00
C MET A 309 8.42 6.15 4.37
N PHE A 310 9.06 5.13 3.81
CA PHE A 310 10.44 4.73 4.04
C PHE A 310 11.10 4.35 2.70
N ALA A 311 12.42 4.44 2.64
CA ALA A 311 13.17 4.14 1.43
C ALA A 311 14.45 3.37 1.77
N ASP A 312 14.82 2.39 0.93
CA ASP A 312 16.11 1.73 1.01
C ASP A 312 17.24 2.67 0.55
N GLU A 313 18.47 2.45 1.02
CA GLU A 313 19.66 3.21 0.63
C GLU A 313 19.91 3.21 -0.89
N LYS A 314 19.56 2.12 -1.57
CA LYS A 314 19.74 1.92 -3.02
C LYS A 314 18.48 2.21 -3.83
N SER A 315 17.43 2.71 -3.20
CA SER A 315 16.20 3.07 -3.90
C SER A 315 16.32 4.43 -4.58
N LYS A 316 15.38 4.72 -5.48
CA LYS A 316 15.30 5.99 -6.22
C LYS A 316 13.90 6.57 -6.19
N GLY A 317 13.79 7.88 -6.34
CA GLY A 317 12.49 8.52 -6.44
C GLY A 317 12.58 9.98 -6.80
N GLY A 318 11.58 10.44 -7.55
CA GLY A 318 11.57 11.76 -8.16
C GLY A 318 10.37 11.95 -9.06
N ILE A 319 10.32 13.07 -9.76
CA ILE A 319 9.16 13.39 -10.62
C ILE A 319 9.20 12.61 -11.93
N LEU A 320 10.39 12.49 -12.54
CA LEU A 320 10.63 11.77 -13.79
C LEU A 320 11.88 10.91 -13.63
N GLU A 321 12.08 9.99 -14.57
CA GLU A 321 13.37 9.29 -14.71
C GLU A 321 14.48 10.29 -15.09
N ALA A 322 15.73 9.94 -14.77
CA ALA A 322 16.89 10.80 -14.99
C ALA A 322 17.03 11.23 -16.47
N SER A 323 16.84 10.30 -17.40
CA SER A 323 16.79 10.56 -18.85
C SER A 323 15.73 11.60 -19.22
N GLY A 324 14.50 11.43 -18.72
CA GLY A 324 13.41 12.38 -18.95
C GLY A 324 13.66 13.77 -18.36
N ILE A 325 14.37 13.88 -17.22
CA ILE A 325 14.79 15.17 -16.67
C ILE A 325 15.83 15.84 -17.58
N VAL A 326 16.80 15.09 -18.09
CA VAL A 326 17.83 15.60 -19.01
C VAL A 326 17.20 16.11 -20.30
N GLU A 327 16.25 15.37 -20.88
CA GLU A 327 15.53 15.78 -22.08
C GLU A 327 14.78 17.12 -21.94
N ILE A 328 14.28 17.43 -20.73
CA ILE A 328 13.52 18.65 -20.48
C ILE A 328 14.41 19.81 -20.01
N LYS A 329 15.29 19.55 -19.05
CA LYS A 329 16.03 20.59 -18.31
C LYS A 329 17.50 20.71 -18.68
N TYR A 330 18.09 19.69 -19.30
CA TYR A 330 19.52 19.66 -19.65
C TYR A 330 19.70 19.26 -21.11
N ARG A 331 19.10 20.06 -21.99
CA ARG A 331 19.03 19.79 -23.43
C ARG A 331 20.41 19.91 -24.07
N LYS A 332 20.46 19.63 -25.38
CA LYS A 332 21.72 19.65 -26.16
C LYS A 332 22.51 20.94 -25.97
N GLN A 333 21.85 22.10 -25.85
CA GLN A 333 22.53 23.39 -25.69
C GLN A 333 23.31 23.47 -24.37
N GLU A 334 22.70 23.03 -23.28
CA GLU A 334 23.30 23.00 -21.94
C GLU A 334 24.41 21.96 -21.84
N ILE A 335 24.23 20.80 -22.50
CA ILE A 335 25.28 19.78 -22.63
C ILE A 335 26.48 20.36 -23.38
N VAL A 336 26.25 21.05 -24.52
CA VAL A 336 27.32 21.70 -25.27
C VAL A 336 28.01 22.75 -24.40
N ALA A 337 27.28 23.62 -23.69
CA ALA A 337 27.87 24.59 -22.77
C ALA A 337 28.75 23.93 -21.69
N THR A 338 28.41 22.71 -21.27
CA THR A 338 29.20 21.92 -20.33
C THR A 338 30.49 21.42 -20.94
N ILE A 339 30.44 20.92 -22.18
CA ILE A 339 31.61 20.53 -22.97
C ILE A 339 32.54 21.74 -23.13
N GLN A 340 31.99 22.90 -23.48
CA GLN A 340 32.75 24.15 -23.63
C GLN A 340 33.48 24.56 -22.35
N ARG A 341 32.89 24.25 -21.19
CA ARG A 341 33.43 24.60 -19.87
C ARG A 341 34.46 23.60 -19.35
N LEU A 342 34.33 22.32 -19.66
CA LEU A 342 35.11 21.25 -19.03
C LEU A 342 36.12 20.55 -19.96
N ASP A 343 35.87 20.50 -21.27
CA ASP A 343 36.76 19.80 -22.21
C ASP A 343 37.99 20.62 -22.54
N GLU A 344 39.17 20.15 -22.15
CA GLU A 344 40.45 20.84 -22.35
C GLU A 344 40.77 21.08 -23.83
N GLU A 345 40.46 20.11 -24.71
CA GLU A 345 40.70 20.21 -26.14
C GLU A 345 39.79 21.25 -26.79
N TYR A 346 38.51 21.29 -26.41
CA TYR A 346 37.59 22.33 -26.84
C TYR A 346 38.05 23.73 -26.38
N ILE A 347 38.47 23.86 -25.12
CA ILE A 347 38.98 25.14 -24.58
C ILE A 347 40.23 25.59 -25.33
N ARG A 348 41.13 24.66 -25.66
CA ARG A 348 42.32 24.94 -26.47
C ARG A 348 41.95 25.43 -27.87
N LEU A 349 41.07 24.72 -28.58
CA LEU A 349 40.59 25.11 -29.91
C LEU A 349 39.86 26.46 -29.89
N SER A 350 39.08 26.73 -28.83
CA SER A 350 38.40 28.03 -28.64
C SER A 350 39.40 29.16 -28.38
N ARG A 351 40.51 28.90 -27.69
CA ARG A 351 41.58 29.88 -27.45
C ARG A 351 42.35 30.14 -28.74
N GLU A 352 42.65 29.09 -29.51
CA GLU A 352 43.25 29.20 -30.84
C GLU A 352 42.34 30.05 -31.74
N LEU A 353 41.03 29.80 -31.79
CA LEU A 353 40.09 30.59 -32.59
C LEU A 353 40.07 32.10 -32.23
N GLY A 354 40.39 32.45 -30.98
CA GLY A 354 40.40 33.82 -30.47
C GLY A 354 41.67 34.63 -30.76
N SER A 355 42.72 34.04 -31.33
CA SER A 355 43.95 34.77 -31.63
C SER A 355 43.83 35.61 -32.93
N PRO A 356 44.32 36.88 -32.93
CA PRO A 356 44.15 37.79 -34.07
C PRO A 356 44.97 37.43 -35.33
N GLU A 357 45.91 36.48 -35.27
CA GLU A 357 46.87 36.18 -36.35
C GLU A 357 46.42 35.08 -37.34
N ILE A 358 45.17 34.59 -37.26
CA ILE A 358 44.71 33.40 -38.01
C ILE A 358 43.97 33.77 -39.30
N SER A 359 44.29 33.06 -40.39
CA SER A 359 43.63 33.18 -41.69
C SER A 359 42.16 32.70 -41.67
N LEU A 360 41.33 33.16 -42.62
CA LEU A 360 39.92 32.72 -42.70
C LEU A 360 39.78 31.20 -42.86
N GLN A 361 40.66 30.57 -43.66
CA GLN A 361 40.62 29.12 -43.91
C GLN A 361 40.95 28.31 -42.65
N GLU A 362 41.90 28.76 -41.83
CA GLU A 362 42.25 28.10 -40.57
C GLU A 362 41.15 28.26 -39.52
N LYS A 363 40.47 29.42 -39.49
CA LYS A 363 39.29 29.63 -38.63
C LYS A 363 38.16 28.64 -38.95
N ASP A 364 37.90 28.40 -40.22
CA ASP A 364 36.87 27.44 -40.65
C ASP A 364 37.28 26.00 -40.33
N GLN A 365 38.56 25.64 -40.50
CA GLN A 365 39.07 24.33 -40.07
C GLN A 365 38.97 24.10 -38.56
N ILE A 366 39.26 25.13 -37.75
CA ILE A 366 39.15 25.04 -36.28
C ILE A 366 37.70 24.86 -35.86
N LYS A 367 36.75 25.62 -36.45
CA LYS A 367 35.32 25.43 -36.19
C LYS A 367 34.85 24.01 -36.51
N LEU A 368 35.29 23.47 -37.65
CA LEU A 368 34.92 22.12 -38.07
C LEU A 368 35.51 21.03 -37.16
N LYS A 369 36.72 21.26 -36.61
CA LYS A 369 37.30 20.41 -35.56
C LYS A 369 36.51 20.50 -34.24
N MET A 370 36.09 21.71 -33.84
CA MET A 370 35.27 21.93 -32.64
C MET A 370 33.90 21.24 -32.76
N GLU A 371 33.25 21.32 -33.90
CA GLU A 371 31.97 20.64 -34.16
C GLU A 371 32.13 19.13 -34.07
N LYS A 372 33.14 18.55 -34.73
CA LYS A 372 33.45 17.11 -34.64
C LYS A 372 33.77 16.66 -33.22
N ARG A 373 34.46 17.49 -32.43
CA ARG A 373 34.76 17.21 -31.02
C ARG A 373 33.47 17.16 -30.19
N VAL A 374 32.58 18.13 -30.39
CA VAL A 374 31.27 18.17 -29.73
C VAL A 374 30.43 16.95 -30.09
N GLU A 375 30.32 16.60 -31.37
CA GLU A 375 29.56 15.42 -31.80
C GLU A 375 30.06 14.12 -31.18
N ARG A 376 31.39 13.96 -31.09
CA ARG A 376 32.01 12.78 -30.46
C ARG A 376 31.74 12.73 -28.95
N LEU A 377 31.77 13.87 -28.27
CA LEU A 377 31.60 13.95 -26.82
C LEU A 377 30.13 13.91 -26.38
N LEU A 378 29.21 14.26 -27.27
CA LEU A 378 27.79 14.40 -26.93
C LEU A 378 27.22 13.16 -26.22
N PRO A 379 27.40 11.91 -26.69
CA PRO A 379 26.83 10.74 -26.01
C PRO A 379 27.38 10.54 -24.59
N ILE A 380 28.67 10.81 -24.37
CA ILE A 380 29.32 10.66 -23.07
C ILE A 380 28.79 11.72 -22.11
N TYR A 381 28.71 12.98 -22.54
CA TYR A 381 28.18 14.04 -21.70
C TYR A 381 26.67 13.92 -21.46
N THR A 382 25.91 13.26 -22.34
CA THR A 382 24.53 12.87 -22.05
C THR A 382 24.49 11.87 -20.88
N GLN A 383 25.33 10.84 -20.86
CA GLN A 383 25.42 9.92 -19.72
C GLN A 383 25.84 10.62 -18.43
N VAL A 384 26.77 11.58 -18.51
CA VAL A 384 27.16 12.41 -17.35
C VAL A 384 25.99 13.25 -16.87
N ALA A 385 25.20 13.83 -17.78
CA ALA A 385 24.00 14.59 -17.44
C ALA A 385 22.93 13.70 -16.78
N GLU A 386 22.75 12.47 -17.26
CA GLU A 386 21.84 11.48 -16.65
C GLU A 386 22.31 11.09 -15.25
N CYS A 387 23.60 10.82 -15.06
CA CYS A 387 24.17 10.56 -13.74
C CYS A 387 23.98 11.76 -12.80
N PHE A 388 24.21 12.98 -13.29
CA PHE A 388 23.97 14.21 -12.53
C PHE A 388 22.49 14.35 -12.12
N ALA A 389 21.56 14.05 -13.03
CA ALA A 389 20.13 14.04 -12.70
C ALA A 389 19.79 12.93 -11.69
N ASP A 390 20.37 11.74 -11.82
CA ASP A 390 20.12 10.60 -10.92
C ASP A 390 20.63 10.84 -9.48
N LEU A 391 21.65 11.67 -9.29
CA LEU A 391 22.09 12.13 -7.97
C LEU A 391 21.02 12.93 -7.23
N HIS A 392 20.09 13.56 -7.96
CA HIS A 392 18.96 14.26 -7.37
C HIS A 392 17.89 13.31 -6.82
N ASP A 393 17.86 12.05 -7.24
CA ASP A 393 16.77 11.12 -6.92
C ASP A 393 17.13 10.18 -5.76
N THR A 394 18.12 10.57 -4.97
CA THR A 394 18.67 9.75 -3.88
C THR A 394 17.80 9.82 -2.61
N PRO A 395 17.75 8.73 -1.81
CA PRO A 395 17.01 8.70 -0.54
C PRO A 395 17.51 9.75 0.46
N GLY A 396 18.80 10.10 0.40
CA GLY A 396 19.38 11.20 1.19
C GLY A 396 18.68 12.54 0.94
N ARG A 397 18.37 12.87 -0.33
CA ARG A 397 17.61 14.07 -0.68
C ARG A 397 16.15 13.97 -0.21
N MET A 398 15.53 12.80 -0.33
CA MET A 398 14.16 12.58 0.15
C MET A 398 14.05 12.85 1.66
N LYS A 399 14.98 12.31 2.45
CA LYS A 399 15.05 12.54 3.89
C LYS A 399 15.32 14.01 4.22
N ALA A 400 16.25 14.64 3.50
CA ALA A 400 16.55 16.07 3.68
C ALA A 400 15.36 16.99 3.38
N LYS A 401 14.45 16.56 2.48
CA LYS A 401 13.20 17.26 2.18
C LYS A 401 12.03 16.87 3.09
N GLY A 402 12.21 15.88 3.96
CA GLY A 402 11.18 15.42 4.89
C GLY A 402 10.02 14.68 4.23
N VAL A 403 10.20 14.12 3.02
CA VAL A 403 9.14 13.36 2.32
C VAL A 403 9.10 11.89 2.73
N ILE A 404 10.20 11.38 3.30
CA ILE A 404 10.27 10.06 3.93
C ILE A 404 10.63 10.22 5.41
N THR A 405 10.20 9.27 6.24
CA THR A 405 10.47 9.27 7.67
C THR A 405 11.91 8.88 7.95
N GLU A 406 12.36 7.77 7.36
CA GLU A 406 13.69 7.23 7.59
C GLU A 406 14.20 6.43 6.38
N ILE A 407 15.53 6.32 6.27
CA ILE A 407 16.20 5.46 5.30
C ILE A 407 16.50 4.15 6.01
N VAL A 408 15.97 3.04 5.52
CA VAL A 408 16.03 1.74 6.19
C VAL A 408 16.68 0.74 5.24
N SER A 409 17.81 0.18 5.64
CA SER A 409 18.51 -0.85 4.84
C SER A 409 17.72 -2.16 4.81
N TRP A 410 17.55 -2.74 3.62
CA TRP A 410 16.79 -3.97 3.40
C TRP A 410 17.16 -5.13 4.33
N LYS A 411 18.45 -5.37 4.58
CA LYS A 411 18.89 -6.46 5.46
C LYS A 411 18.25 -6.40 6.85
N ASN A 412 18.11 -5.18 7.39
CA ASN A 412 17.57 -4.92 8.72
C ASN A 412 16.10 -4.45 8.71
N ALA A 413 15.50 -4.32 7.52
CA ALA A 413 14.15 -3.77 7.36
C ALA A 413 13.12 -4.60 8.13
N ARG A 414 13.24 -5.93 8.12
CA ARG A 414 12.35 -6.83 8.87
C ARG A 414 12.28 -6.47 10.36
N THR A 415 13.44 -6.39 11.01
CA THR A 415 13.54 -6.04 12.43
C THR A 415 12.96 -4.65 12.70
N TYR A 416 13.32 -3.67 11.88
CA TYR A 416 12.82 -2.30 12.02
C TYR A 416 11.29 -2.24 11.95
N PHE A 417 10.71 -2.79 10.88
CA PHE A 417 9.26 -2.76 10.66
C PHE A 417 8.49 -3.58 11.69
N TYR A 418 9.06 -4.67 12.21
CA TYR A 418 8.43 -5.44 13.29
C TYR A 418 8.22 -4.57 14.55
N TRP A 419 9.28 -3.90 15.01
CA TRP A 419 9.21 -3.06 16.19
C TRP A 419 8.33 -1.82 15.95
N ARG A 420 8.44 -1.20 14.77
CA ARG A 420 7.61 -0.07 14.37
C ARG A 420 6.12 -0.45 14.33
N LEU A 421 5.78 -1.58 13.71
CA LEU A 421 4.41 -2.07 13.62
C LEU A 421 3.84 -2.37 15.00
N ARG A 422 4.59 -3.09 15.84
CA ARG A 422 4.15 -3.42 17.21
C ARG A 422 3.90 -2.16 18.03
N ARG A 423 4.80 -1.17 17.94
CA ARG A 423 4.59 0.15 18.56
C ARG A 423 3.30 0.79 18.07
N LYS A 424 3.09 0.88 16.76
CA LYS A 424 1.90 1.52 16.20
C LYS A 424 0.62 0.81 16.62
N LEU A 425 0.60 -0.52 16.68
CA LEU A 425 -0.57 -1.25 17.16
C LEU A 425 -0.91 -0.92 18.62
N VAL A 426 0.08 -0.85 19.50
CA VAL A 426 -0.10 -0.44 20.90
C VAL A 426 -0.56 1.02 20.97
N GLU A 427 0.07 1.90 20.23
CA GLU A 427 -0.29 3.32 20.15
C GLU A 427 -1.75 3.50 19.71
N PHE A 428 -2.17 2.85 18.62
CA PHE A 428 -3.55 2.90 18.14
C PHE A 428 -4.54 2.30 19.14
N SER A 429 -4.16 1.23 19.85
CA SER A 429 -4.99 0.67 20.93
C SER A 429 -5.24 1.70 22.03
N LEU A 430 -4.21 2.41 22.47
CA LEU A 430 -4.32 3.47 23.48
C LEU A 430 -5.13 4.68 22.96
N LEU A 431 -4.90 5.07 21.70
CA LEU A 431 -5.67 6.14 21.05
C LEU A 431 -7.16 5.80 20.94
N ASN A 432 -7.49 4.52 20.69
CA ASN A 432 -8.87 4.05 20.66
C ASN A 432 -9.54 4.13 22.03
N GLN A 433 -8.83 3.80 23.12
CA GLN A 433 -9.33 3.97 24.49
C GLN A 433 -9.55 5.46 24.85
N LEU A 434 -8.74 6.35 24.28
CA LEU A 434 -8.89 7.80 24.45
C LEU A 434 -10.01 8.40 23.60
N SER A 435 -10.53 7.70 22.58
CA SER A 435 -11.61 8.22 21.71
C SER A 435 -12.85 8.63 22.50
N ASP A 436 -13.24 7.82 23.48
CA ASP A 436 -14.39 8.12 24.34
C ASP A 436 -14.09 9.31 25.29
N CYS A 437 -12.81 9.54 25.58
CA CYS A 437 -12.33 10.45 26.60
C CYS A 437 -12.01 11.87 26.08
N VAL A 438 -12.14 12.15 24.78
CA VAL A 438 -11.80 13.47 24.20
C VAL A 438 -12.98 13.99 23.37
N ALA A 439 -13.26 15.29 23.40
CA ALA A 439 -14.35 15.91 22.63
C ALA A 439 -14.04 15.97 21.12
N GLN A 440 -12.78 16.21 20.76
CA GLN A 440 -12.31 16.18 19.37
C GLN A 440 -11.67 14.83 19.04
N ASN A 441 -12.28 14.08 18.11
CA ASN A 441 -11.88 12.71 17.79
C ASN A 441 -10.69 12.62 16.80
N LYS A 442 -9.89 13.68 16.63
CA LYS A 442 -8.72 13.68 15.73
C LYS A 442 -7.55 12.90 16.35
N ILE A 443 -6.87 12.04 15.57
CA ILE A 443 -5.78 11.21 16.09
C ILE A 443 -4.59 12.07 16.53
N SER A 444 -4.28 13.12 15.77
CA SER A 444 -3.24 14.10 16.10
C SER A 444 -3.35 14.68 17.52
N VAL A 445 -4.54 15.10 17.94
CA VAL A 445 -4.79 15.65 19.29
C VAL A 445 -4.61 14.57 20.36
N LYS A 446 -5.13 13.37 20.11
CA LYS A 446 -4.97 12.25 21.05
C LYS A 446 -3.51 11.83 21.22
N ARG A 447 -2.72 11.84 20.14
CA ARG A 447 -1.27 11.59 20.18
C ARG A 447 -0.55 12.61 21.05
N GLN A 448 -0.90 13.88 20.92
CA GLN A 448 -0.33 14.93 21.76
C GLN A 448 -0.65 14.71 23.24
N ILE A 449 -1.92 14.42 23.57
CA ILE A 449 -2.35 14.11 24.93
C ILE A 449 -1.60 12.88 25.49
N LEU A 450 -1.45 11.82 24.69
CA LEU A 450 -0.73 10.62 25.09
C LEU A 450 0.75 10.94 25.37
N ARG A 451 1.39 11.72 24.51
CA ARG A 451 2.78 12.14 24.66
C ARG A 451 3.00 12.98 25.90
N GLU A 452 2.16 14.00 26.13
CA GLU A 452 2.35 14.97 27.21
C GLU A 452 1.86 14.45 28.57
N LYS A 453 0.65 13.86 28.62
CA LYS A 453 -0.01 13.53 29.90
C LYS A 453 0.26 12.11 30.39
N VAL A 454 0.56 11.17 29.49
CA VAL A 454 0.71 9.75 29.86
C VAL A 454 2.17 9.34 29.94
N ILE A 455 2.96 9.65 28.91
CA ILE A 455 4.35 9.18 28.82
C ILE A 455 5.32 10.20 29.41
N ASN A 456 5.12 11.49 29.11
CA ASN A 456 5.90 12.61 29.65
C ASN A 456 7.44 12.43 29.54
N ASN A 457 7.91 11.80 28.46
CA ASN A 457 9.33 11.60 28.18
C ASN A 457 9.59 11.50 26.68
N GLU A 458 10.36 12.44 26.14
CA GLU A 458 10.63 12.52 24.70
C GLU A 458 11.60 11.44 24.20
N LYS A 459 12.56 11.00 25.03
CA LYS A 459 13.51 9.96 24.63
C LYS A 459 12.80 8.62 24.41
N LEU A 460 11.92 8.27 25.35
CA LEU A 460 11.08 7.08 25.26
C LEU A 460 10.12 7.17 24.06
N TRP A 461 9.61 8.36 23.74
CA TRP A 461 8.74 8.53 22.58
C TRP A 461 9.46 8.31 21.24
N ASN A 462 10.75 8.57 21.13
CA ASN A 462 11.44 8.44 19.84
C ASN A 462 11.91 7.01 19.55
N ASN A 463 12.19 6.20 20.59
CA ASN A 463 12.66 4.83 20.43
C ASN A 463 11.52 3.80 20.53
N ASP A 464 11.29 3.05 19.44
CA ASP A 464 10.19 2.09 19.36
C ASP A 464 10.30 0.94 20.39
N LYS A 465 11.51 0.43 20.65
CA LYS A 465 11.71 -0.67 21.60
C LYS A 465 11.50 -0.20 23.04
N GLU A 466 12.10 0.93 23.40
CA GLU A 466 11.98 1.50 24.75
C GLU A 466 10.54 1.89 25.08
N PHE A 467 9.83 2.48 24.12
CA PHE A 467 8.40 2.78 24.24
C PHE A 467 7.60 1.52 24.60
N LEU A 468 7.79 0.44 23.86
CA LEU A 468 7.07 -0.81 24.08
C LEU A 468 7.39 -1.43 25.44
N SER A 469 8.67 -1.55 25.78
CA SER A 469 9.09 -2.08 27.07
C SER A 469 8.55 -1.25 28.24
N TRP A 470 8.50 0.07 28.08
CA TRP A 470 7.95 0.97 29.09
C TRP A 470 6.44 0.81 29.26
N VAL A 471 5.67 0.76 28.16
CA VAL A 471 4.21 0.58 28.20
C VAL A 471 3.83 -0.76 28.83
N GLU A 472 4.58 -1.82 28.52
CA GLU A 472 4.35 -3.15 29.09
C GLU A 472 4.65 -3.17 30.60
N SER A 473 5.74 -2.55 31.02
CA SER A 473 6.12 -2.46 32.44
C SER A 473 5.20 -1.56 33.26
N ASN A 474 4.65 -0.51 32.65
CA ASN A 474 3.85 0.53 33.32
C ASN A 474 2.36 0.50 32.95
N SER A 475 1.84 -0.66 32.55
CA SER A 475 0.45 -0.81 32.08
C SER A 475 -0.60 -0.28 33.07
N GLN A 476 -0.42 -0.49 34.38
CA GLN A 476 -1.32 0.01 35.42
C GLN A 476 -1.32 1.55 35.49
N THR A 477 -0.13 2.16 35.43
CA THR A 477 0.05 3.62 35.42
C THR A 477 -0.62 4.24 34.21
N VAL A 478 -0.43 3.63 33.03
CA VAL A 478 -1.06 4.08 31.78
C VAL A 478 -2.59 4.05 31.90
N GLN A 479 -3.16 2.96 32.43
CA GLN A 479 -4.60 2.85 32.64
C GLN A 479 -5.13 3.87 33.65
N GLN A 480 -4.42 4.14 34.74
CA GLN A 480 -4.77 5.17 35.71
C GLN A 480 -4.77 6.57 35.08
N SER A 481 -3.75 6.90 34.28
CA SER A 481 -3.68 8.17 33.57
C SER A 481 -4.84 8.35 32.58
N ILE A 482 -5.20 7.29 31.83
CA ILE A 482 -6.36 7.31 30.93
C ILE A 482 -7.67 7.49 31.72
N ALA A 483 -7.82 6.80 32.86
CA ALA A 483 -8.99 6.96 33.73
C ALA A 483 -9.11 8.38 34.29
N ASN A 484 -7.99 9.01 34.65
CA ASN A 484 -7.96 10.40 35.10
C ASN A 484 -8.38 11.37 33.98
N ILE A 485 -7.91 11.16 32.75
CA ILE A 485 -8.32 11.95 31.58
C ILE A 485 -9.83 11.81 31.34
N ARG A 486 -10.35 10.58 31.42
CA ARG A 486 -11.79 10.31 31.31
C ARG A 486 -12.60 11.06 32.36
N ARG A 487 -12.10 11.08 33.61
CA ARG A 487 -12.73 11.79 34.72
C ARG A 487 -12.80 13.30 34.49
N GLU A 488 -11.72 13.89 34.00
CA GLU A 488 -11.68 15.31 33.64
C GLU A 488 -12.65 15.64 32.52
N LYS A 489 -12.78 14.77 31.50
CA LYS A 489 -13.80 14.96 30.46
C LYS A 489 -15.22 14.91 31.03
N VAL A 490 -15.56 13.91 31.82
CA VAL A 490 -16.91 13.81 32.42
C VAL A 490 -17.23 15.06 33.26
N LYS A 491 -16.24 15.59 34.00
CA LYS A 491 -16.39 16.85 34.74
C LYS A 491 -16.68 18.04 33.81
N GLN A 492 -15.99 18.13 32.68
CA GLN A 492 -16.23 19.17 31.67
C GLN A 492 -17.60 19.01 31.00
N ASP A 493 -18.00 17.79 30.65
CA ASP A 493 -19.29 17.49 30.04
C ASP A 493 -20.44 17.86 30.98
N VAL A 494 -20.34 17.52 32.28
CA VAL A 494 -21.33 17.92 33.29
C VAL A 494 -21.41 19.45 33.42
N ALA A 495 -20.26 20.15 33.44
CA ALA A 495 -20.26 21.61 33.49
C ALA A 495 -20.90 22.23 32.23
N CYS A 496 -20.67 21.64 31.06
CA CYS A 496 -21.27 22.05 29.79
C CYS A 496 -22.80 21.83 29.82
N LEU A 497 -23.26 20.66 30.25
CA LEU A 497 -24.69 20.36 30.40
C LEU A 497 -25.39 21.29 31.40
N CYS A 498 -24.74 21.61 32.53
CA CYS A 498 -25.27 22.60 33.48
C CYS A 498 -25.41 23.98 32.86
N SER A 499 -24.50 24.36 31.94
CA SER A 499 -24.58 25.65 31.24
C SER A 499 -25.68 25.68 30.17
N GLU A 500 -26.04 24.52 29.58
CA GLU A 500 -27.14 24.40 28.63
C GLU A 500 -28.52 24.37 29.31
N ASN A 501 -28.67 23.55 30.35
CA ASN A 501 -29.91 23.46 31.13
C ASN A 501 -29.64 22.94 32.56
N ALA A 502 -29.52 23.86 33.50
CA ALA A 502 -29.24 23.54 34.90
C ALA A 502 -30.37 22.73 35.56
N ASP A 503 -31.63 23.06 35.28
CA ASP A 503 -32.79 22.41 35.90
C ASP A 503 -32.88 20.93 35.52
N ALA A 504 -32.67 20.61 34.24
CA ALA A 504 -32.66 19.23 33.76
C ALA A 504 -31.52 18.39 34.37
N VAL A 505 -30.35 18.99 34.60
CA VAL A 505 -29.23 18.29 35.26
C VAL A 505 -29.55 18.03 36.74
N LEU A 506 -30.19 18.99 37.43
CA LEU A 506 -30.62 18.83 38.82
C LEU A 506 -31.68 17.74 38.96
N GLU A 507 -32.70 17.72 38.09
CA GLU A 507 -33.71 16.65 38.05
C GLU A 507 -33.09 15.28 37.77
N GLY A 508 -32.12 15.21 36.85
CA GLY A 508 -31.37 13.98 36.57
C GLY A 508 -30.55 13.48 37.77
N LEU A 509 -29.92 14.39 38.53
CA LEU A 509 -29.19 14.06 39.76
C LEU A 509 -30.14 13.55 40.86
N LEU A 510 -31.32 14.15 41.01
CA LEU A 510 -32.35 13.70 41.95
C LEU A 510 -32.85 12.29 41.60
N SER A 511 -33.18 12.04 40.32
CA SER A 511 -33.57 10.71 39.84
C SER A 511 -32.48 9.66 40.06
N TYR A 512 -31.21 10.03 39.86
CA TYR A 512 -30.08 9.14 40.14
C TYR A 512 -29.97 8.79 41.64
N LEU A 513 -30.23 9.74 42.55
CA LEU A 513 -30.20 9.53 43.99
C LEU A 513 -31.34 8.61 44.50
N GLU A 514 -32.50 8.65 43.85
CA GLU A 514 -33.69 7.85 44.17
C GLU A 514 -33.56 6.40 43.68
N HIS A 515 -33.02 6.17 42.48
CA HIS A 515 -33.01 4.84 41.86
C HIS A 515 -31.77 3.99 42.18
N ASN A 516 -30.64 4.58 42.60
CA ASN A 516 -29.41 3.85 42.84
C ASN A 516 -29.07 3.64 44.33
N SER A 517 -28.72 2.41 44.68
CA SER A 517 -28.16 1.99 45.97
C SER A 517 -26.66 2.35 46.10
N VAL A 518 -26.29 3.59 45.78
CA VAL A 518 -24.90 4.03 45.83
C VAL A 518 -24.51 4.54 47.21
N ASN A 519 -23.34 4.08 47.67
CA ASN A 519 -22.45 4.58 48.73
C ASN A 519 -22.97 5.82 49.51
N GLU A 520 -23.44 5.61 50.75
CA GLU A 520 -23.97 6.63 51.68
C GLU A 520 -23.12 7.92 51.72
N ALA A 521 -21.79 7.78 51.69
CA ALA A 521 -20.85 8.91 51.71
C ALA A 521 -20.98 9.88 50.51
N LEU A 522 -21.44 9.39 49.36
CA LEU A 522 -21.62 10.21 48.15
C LEU A 522 -22.98 10.92 48.17
N LYS A 523 -24.02 10.26 48.72
CA LYS A 523 -25.33 10.86 48.99
C LYS A 523 -25.22 11.98 50.02
N GLU A 524 -24.43 11.79 51.07
CA GLU A 524 -24.22 12.80 52.11
C GLU A 524 -23.46 14.02 51.58
N LYS A 525 -22.48 13.84 50.68
CA LYS A 525 -21.79 14.95 50.01
C LYS A 525 -22.70 15.74 49.08
N LEU A 526 -23.56 15.06 48.31
CA LEU A 526 -24.50 15.72 47.40
C LEU A 526 -25.60 16.48 48.16
N ARG A 527 -26.13 15.91 49.26
CA ARG A 527 -27.09 16.59 50.15
C ARG A 527 -26.53 17.82 50.89
N LYS A 528 -25.20 17.95 50.99
CA LYS A 528 -24.53 19.13 51.57
C LYS A 528 -24.23 20.21 50.53
N LEU A 529 -24.30 19.88 49.24
CA LEU A 529 -23.97 20.78 48.11
C LEU A 529 -25.21 21.37 47.43
N LEU A 530 -26.31 20.62 47.42
CA LEU A 530 -27.68 21.09 47.14
C LEU A 530 -28.25 21.74 48.41
#